data_AF-A0A920T4H6-F1
#
_entry.id   AF-A0A920T4H6-F1
#
_cell.length_a   1.000
_cell.length_b   1.000
_cell.length_c   1.000
_cell.angle_alpha   90.00
_cell.angle_beta   90.00
_cell.angle_gamma   90.00
#
_symmetry.space_group_name_H-M   'P 1'
#
loop_
_entity.id
_entity.type
_entity.pdbx_description
1 polymer ?
#
loop_
_entity_poly.entity_id
_entity_poly.type
_entity_poly.pdbx_seq_one_letter_code
_entity_poly.pdbx_strand_id
1 'polypeptide(L)'
;MQNGFDEYSGLICSNDMWPVDYDGKPLNQDKRSYYPPMSFWEGNEPKDKIETLEDQAQITRRITELSVDFIGRNKDNPFFLYVPHPMPHQPIAASDKFLGKSKLGLYGDVIMEIDWSVGQILDALKINGIEDNTLVIYASDNGPWLNYGKWGGSAGPLEREKVPCGRVEQGCHV
;
A
#
# COMPACT_ATOMS: atom_id res chain seq x y z
N MET A 1 -1.23 2.21 -19.83
CA MET A 1 -2.30 3.09 -19.31
C MET A 1 -1.71 3.91 -18.16
N GLN A 2 -1.89 5.23 -18.14
CA GLN A 2 -1.52 6.08 -16.99
C GLN A 2 -2.68 6.21 -15.97
N ASN A 3 -3.71 5.36 -16.07
CA ASN A 3 -4.86 5.30 -15.16
C ASN A 3 -5.59 6.64 -14.91
N GLY A 4 -5.52 7.58 -15.87
CA GLY A 4 -6.14 8.90 -15.77
C GLY A 4 -5.27 9.99 -15.13
N PHE A 5 -3.98 9.70 -14.87
CA PHE A 5 -2.98 10.62 -14.32
C PHE A 5 -1.91 10.97 -15.35
N ASP A 6 -1.14 12.04 -15.12
CA ASP A 6 0.01 12.41 -15.95
C ASP A 6 1.19 11.42 -15.78
N GLU A 7 1.37 10.91 -14.56
CA GLU A 7 2.37 9.92 -14.18
C GLU A 7 1.71 8.83 -13.32
N TYR A 8 2.19 7.58 -13.44
CA TYR A 8 1.68 6.45 -12.68
C TYR A 8 2.84 5.55 -12.25
N SER A 9 2.82 5.07 -11.01
CA SER A 9 3.75 4.06 -10.53
C SER A 9 3.08 3.19 -9.47
N GLY A 10 3.16 1.86 -9.62
CA GLY A 10 2.50 0.94 -8.69
C GLY A 10 2.06 -0.37 -9.31
N LEU A 11 1.03 -0.98 -8.72
CA LEU A 11 0.44 -2.25 -9.15
C LEU A 11 -0.79 -2.01 -10.02
N ILE A 12 -0.90 -2.73 -11.14
CA ILE A 12 -2.03 -2.64 -12.08
C ILE A 12 -3.23 -3.53 -11.70
N CYS A 13 -3.06 -4.36 -10.68
CA CYS A 13 -4.06 -5.28 -10.16
C CYS A 13 -3.94 -5.38 -8.64
N SER A 14 -4.86 -6.11 -8.00
CA SER A 14 -4.85 -6.30 -6.55
C SER A 14 -3.59 -7.04 -6.09
N ASN A 15 -3.10 -6.69 -4.90
CA ASN A 15 -1.86 -7.20 -4.32
C ASN A 15 -1.85 -8.73 -4.07
N ASP A 16 -3.02 -9.38 -4.11
CA ASP A 16 -3.21 -10.82 -3.97
C ASP A 16 -3.43 -11.57 -5.30
N MET A 17 -3.38 -10.88 -6.44
CA MET A 17 -3.58 -11.45 -7.78
C MET A 17 -2.27 -11.96 -8.41
N TRP A 18 -1.63 -12.90 -7.72
CA TRP A 18 -0.36 -13.54 -8.13
C TRP A 18 -0.33 -15.01 -7.65
N PRO A 19 0.57 -15.87 -8.18
CA PRO A 19 0.52 -17.32 -7.96
C PRO A 19 1.12 -17.78 -6.62
N VAL A 20 1.07 -16.93 -5.59
CA VAL A 20 1.67 -17.13 -4.28
C VAL A 20 0.60 -16.98 -3.20
N ASP A 21 0.57 -17.88 -2.22
CA ASP A 21 -0.37 -17.81 -1.10
C ASP A 21 0.08 -16.80 -0.03
N TYR A 22 -0.75 -16.56 0.98
CA TYR A 22 -0.47 -15.57 2.03
C TYR A 22 0.77 -15.87 2.89
N ASP A 23 1.30 -17.10 2.81
CA ASP A 23 2.54 -17.53 3.49
C ASP A 23 3.79 -17.41 2.59
N GLY A 24 3.65 -16.88 1.37
CA GLY A 24 4.74 -16.71 0.42
C GLY A 24 5.07 -17.95 -0.39
N LYS A 25 4.30 -19.05 -0.27
CA LYS A 25 4.55 -20.28 -1.03
C LYS A 25 3.74 -20.32 -2.33
N PRO A 26 4.29 -20.93 -3.40
CA PRO A 26 3.55 -21.13 -4.64
C PRO A 26 2.27 -21.96 -4.46
N LEU A 27 1.20 -21.53 -5.13
CA LEU A 27 -0.07 -22.28 -5.18
C LEU A 27 0.04 -23.41 -6.21
N ASN A 28 -0.46 -24.61 -5.88
CA ASN A 28 -0.35 -25.78 -6.77
C ASN A 28 -1.69 -26.24 -7.38
N GLN A 29 -2.84 -25.74 -6.93
CA GLN A 29 -4.17 -26.20 -7.38
C GLN A 29 -5.28 -25.13 -7.32
N ASP A 30 -4.91 -23.87 -7.09
CA ASP A 30 -5.84 -22.73 -7.01
C ASP A 30 -5.91 -22.00 -8.35
N LYS A 31 -7.02 -21.32 -8.67
CA LYS A 31 -7.12 -20.54 -9.93
C LYS A 31 -6.00 -19.49 -10.04
N ARG A 32 -5.54 -18.93 -8.91
CA ARG A 32 -4.42 -17.98 -8.86
C ARG A 32 -3.09 -18.61 -9.26
N SER A 33 -2.93 -19.94 -9.19
CA SER A 33 -1.68 -20.60 -9.64
C SER A 33 -1.40 -20.43 -11.12
N TYR A 34 -2.40 -20.06 -11.92
CA TYR A 34 -2.26 -19.79 -13.35
C TYR A 34 -2.02 -18.30 -13.65
N TYR A 35 -2.01 -17.43 -12.64
CA TYR A 35 -1.75 -16.01 -12.84
C TYR A 35 -0.26 -15.76 -13.14
N PRO A 36 0.04 -14.79 -14.02
CA PRO A 36 1.43 -14.38 -14.19
C PRO A 36 1.97 -13.78 -12.88
N PRO A 37 3.30 -13.81 -12.66
CA PRO A 37 3.92 -13.04 -11.60
C PRO A 37 3.53 -11.56 -11.71
N MET A 38 3.40 -10.91 -10.55
CA MET A 38 3.07 -9.50 -10.50
C MET A 38 4.29 -8.67 -10.92
N SER A 39 4.08 -7.41 -11.29
CA SER A 39 5.15 -6.47 -11.56
C SER A 39 4.81 -5.12 -10.99
N PHE A 40 5.83 -4.40 -10.56
CA PHE A 40 5.76 -2.98 -10.31
C PHE A 40 5.88 -2.25 -11.65
N TRP A 41 4.95 -1.33 -11.91
CA TRP A 41 4.88 -0.57 -13.15
C TRP A 41 5.31 0.86 -12.92
N GLU A 42 5.95 1.44 -13.93
CA GLU A 42 6.17 2.88 -14.04
C GLU A 42 5.70 3.33 -15.42
N GLY A 43 4.76 4.25 -15.45
CA GLY A 43 4.02 4.62 -16.64
C GLY A 43 3.30 3.41 -17.25
N ASN A 44 3.69 3.05 -18.48
CA ASN A 44 3.04 1.99 -19.26
C ASN A 44 3.88 0.72 -19.36
N GLU A 45 4.95 0.59 -18.58
CA GLU A 45 5.90 -0.51 -18.68
C GLU A 45 6.11 -1.20 -17.32
N PRO A 46 6.19 -2.55 -17.30
CA PRO A 46 6.63 -3.25 -16.10
C PRO A 46 8.12 -2.99 -15.90
N LYS A 47 8.51 -2.59 -14.69
CA LYS A 47 9.91 -2.33 -14.35
C LYS A 47 10.54 -3.46 -13.57
N ASP A 48 9.87 -3.92 -12.52
CA ASP A 48 10.41 -4.96 -11.64
C ASP A 48 9.36 -6.03 -11.39
N LYS A 49 9.78 -7.28 -11.44
CA LYS A 49 8.90 -8.40 -11.10
C LYS A 49 8.77 -8.52 -9.58
N ILE A 50 7.61 -8.97 -9.15
CA ILE A 50 7.29 -9.26 -7.76
C ILE A 50 6.94 -10.74 -7.74
N GLU A 51 7.90 -11.56 -7.30
CA GLU A 51 7.81 -13.03 -7.32
C GLU A 51 7.76 -13.62 -5.91
N THR A 52 8.22 -12.86 -4.91
CA THR A 52 8.33 -13.26 -3.50
C THR A 52 7.74 -12.21 -2.56
N LEU A 53 7.49 -12.59 -1.29
CA LEU A 53 7.06 -11.64 -0.25
C LEU A 53 8.15 -10.60 0.04
N GLU A 54 9.41 -10.98 -0.11
CA GLU A 54 10.56 -10.08 0.01
C GLU A 54 10.55 -9.00 -1.07
N ASP A 55 10.16 -9.33 -2.31
CA ASP A 55 9.97 -8.33 -3.37
C ASP A 55 8.78 -7.42 -3.03
N GLN A 56 7.69 -8.00 -2.54
CA GLN A 56 6.48 -7.27 -2.16
C GLN A 56 6.72 -6.30 -1.00
N ALA A 57 7.60 -6.66 -0.06
CA ALA A 57 8.03 -5.83 1.06
C ALA A 57 8.68 -4.51 0.61
N GLN A 58 9.20 -4.43 -0.62
CA GLN A 58 9.83 -3.21 -1.14
C GLN A 58 8.84 -2.19 -1.72
N ILE A 59 7.58 -2.58 -1.93
CA ILE A 59 6.59 -1.76 -2.63
C ILE A 59 6.33 -0.44 -1.89
N THR A 60 6.11 -0.49 -0.56
CA THR A 60 5.85 0.71 0.25
C THR A 60 7.02 1.68 0.17
N ARG A 61 8.26 1.19 0.29
CA ARG A 61 9.47 2.01 0.14
C ARG A 61 9.52 2.68 -1.23
N ARG A 62 9.32 1.93 -2.30
CA ARG A 62 9.40 2.46 -3.66
C ARG A 62 8.34 3.51 -3.95
N ILE A 63 7.09 3.27 -3.55
CA ILE A 63 6.00 4.26 -3.68
C ILE A 63 6.37 5.54 -2.93
N THR A 64 6.98 5.42 -1.75
CA THR A 64 7.45 6.56 -0.95
C THR A 64 8.52 7.36 -1.69
N GLU A 65 9.55 6.69 -2.18
CA GLU A 65 10.67 7.33 -2.89
C GLU A 65 10.19 8.08 -4.14
N LEU A 66 9.30 7.46 -4.93
CA LEU A 66 8.70 8.07 -6.12
C LEU A 66 7.78 9.25 -5.77
N SER A 67 7.04 9.16 -4.66
CA SER A 67 6.18 10.26 -4.19
C SER A 67 7.01 11.48 -3.77
N VAL A 68 8.10 11.25 -3.03
CA VAL A 68 9.04 12.30 -2.62
C VAL A 68 9.71 12.96 -3.83
N ASP A 69 10.17 12.15 -4.79
CA ASP A 69 10.74 12.65 -6.05
C ASP A 69 9.71 13.48 -6.84
N PHE A 70 8.48 12.99 -6.99
CA PHE A 70 7.40 13.70 -7.68
C PHE A 70 7.13 15.08 -7.06
N ILE A 71 7.07 15.16 -5.73
CA ILE A 71 6.90 16.43 -5.00
C ILE A 71 8.05 17.38 -5.31
N GLY A 72 9.29 16.89 -5.25
CA GLY A 72 10.48 17.71 -5.54
C GLY A 72 10.48 18.26 -6.97
N ARG A 73 10.09 17.45 -7.95
CA ARG A 73 10.00 17.85 -9.37
C ARG A 73 8.86 18.82 -9.66
N ASN A 74 7.76 18.74 -8.90
CA ASN A 74 6.54 19.50 -9.15
C ASN A 74 6.31 20.67 -8.18
N LYS A 75 7.25 20.98 -7.29
CA LYS A 75 7.10 22.02 -6.26
C LYS A 75 6.68 23.41 -6.78
N ASP A 76 7.00 23.74 -8.04
CA ASP A 76 6.68 25.02 -8.67
C ASP A 76 5.33 25.01 -9.42
N ASN A 77 4.61 23.88 -9.43
CA ASN A 77 3.33 23.70 -10.12
C ASN A 77 2.27 23.14 -9.16
N PRO A 78 0.98 23.52 -9.29
CA PRO A 78 -0.10 22.81 -8.62
C PRO A 78 -0.15 21.35 -9.09
N PHE A 79 -0.22 20.41 -8.15
CA PHE A 79 -0.30 18.98 -8.47
C PHE A 79 -1.37 18.27 -7.64
N PHE A 80 -1.79 17.10 -8.14
CA PHE A 80 -2.59 16.14 -7.39
C PHE A 80 -1.81 14.84 -7.29
N LEU A 81 -1.43 14.48 -6.06
CA LEU A 81 -0.69 13.25 -5.77
C LEU A 81 -1.62 12.30 -5.00
N TYR A 82 -1.88 11.14 -5.59
CA TYR A 82 -2.68 10.08 -4.98
C TYR A 82 -1.80 8.87 -4.66
N VAL A 83 -1.69 8.53 -3.38
CA VAL A 83 -0.77 7.48 -2.88
C VAL A 83 -1.55 6.36 -2.19
N PRO A 84 -2.16 5.42 -2.94
CA PRO A 84 -2.82 4.26 -2.36
C PRO A 84 -1.78 3.17 -2.06
N HIS A 85 -1.33 3.06 -0.81
CA HIS A 85 -0.48 1.94 -0.40
C HIS A 85 -1.22 0.60 -0.59
N PRO A 86 -0.63 -0.39 -1.28
CA PRO A 86 -1.24 -1.73 -1.39
C PRO A 86 -1.31 -2.45 -0.03
N MET A 87 -0.36 -2.15 0.84
CA MET A 87 -0.38 -2.57 2.24
C MET A 87 -1.39 -1.72 3.05
N PRO A 88 -2.11 -2.28 4.04
CA PRO A 88 -1.93 -3.60 4.65
C PRO A 88 -2.84 -4.70 4.07
N HIS A 89 -3.27 -4.60 2.81
CA HIS A 89 -4.06 -5.68 2.20
C HIS A 89 -3.21 -6.95 2.08
N GLN A 90 -3.76 -8.07 2.53
CA GLN A 90 -3.08 -9.37 2.47
C GLN A 90 -2.71 -9.74 1.03
N PRO A 91 -1.58 -10.45 0.80
CA PRO A 91 -0.52 -10.76 1.76
C PRO A 91 0.21 -9.52 2.28
N ILE A 92 0.48 -9.51 3.58
CA ILE A 92 1.25 -8.44 4.22
C ILE A 92 2.75 -8.75 4.21
N ALA A 93 3.56 -7.74 3.91
CA ALA A 93 5.01 -7.80 3.97
C ALA A 93 5.57 -6.43 4.35
N ALA A 94 6.67 -6.42 5.12
CA ALA A 94 7.35 -5.20 5.56
C ALA A 94 8.84 -5.30 5.22
N SER A 95 9.45 -4.18 4.83
CA SER A 95 10.88 -4.17 4.49
C SER A 95 11.77 -4.46 5.70
N ASP A 96 13.01 -4.89 5.46
CA ASP A 96 13.99 -5.25 6.51
C ASP A 96 14.20 -4.15 7.57
N LYS A 97 13.97 -2.88 7.20
CA LYS A 97 14.05 -1.75 8.11
C LYS A 97 13.00 -1.83 9.23
N PHE A 98 11.82 -2.38 8.93
CA PHE A 98 10.67 -2.44 9.82
C PHE A 98 10.36 -3.85 10.31
N LEU A 99 10.81 -4.89 9.60
CA LEU A 99 10.53 -6.28 9.93
C LEU A 99 11.01 -6.63 11.36
N GLY A 100 10.09 -7.12 12.18
CA GLY A 100 10.31 -7.54 13.57
C GLY A 100 10.54 -6.40 14.56
N LYS A 101 10.21 -5.14 14.22
CA LYS A 101 10.43 -3.98 15.11
C LYS A 101 9.22 -3.67 15.99
N SER A 102 8.03 -4.03 15.55
CA SER A 102 6.78 -3.79 16.26
C SER A 102 6.50 -4.87 17.30
N LYS A 103 5.98 -4.44 18.46
CA LYS A 103 5.43 -5.34 19.49
C LYS A 103 4.11 -5.99 19.05
N LEU A 104 3.51 -5.54 17.95
CA LEU A 104 2.27 -6.06 17.37
C LEU A 104 2.52 -7.06 16.23
N GLY A 105 3.78 -7.46 16.01
CA GLY A 105 4.19 -8.35 14.92
C GLY A 105 4.18 -7.69 13.54
N LEU A 106 4.33 -8.48 12.48
CA LEU A 106 4.31 -8.07 11.07
C LEU A 106 3.23 -7.06 10.69
N TYR A 107 1.99 -7.17 11.17
CA TYR A 107 0.98 -6.15 10.88
C TYR A 107 1.39 -4.79 11.45
N GLY A 108 1.89 -4.76 12.67
CA GLY A 108 2.46 -3.56 13.26
C GLY A 108 3.70 -3.06 12.53
N ASP A 109 4.54 -3.96 12.01
CA ASP A 109 5.70 -3.58 11.18
C ASP A 109 5.24 -2.87 9.89
N VAL A 110 4.21 -3.39 9.24
CA VAL A 110 3.59 -2.78 8.05
C VAL A 110 3.00 -1.41 8.37
N ILE A 111 2.27 -1.28 9.47
CA ILE A 111 1.71 0.02 9.87
C ILE A 111 2.83 1.02 10.19
N MET A 112 3.92 0.60 10.84
CA MET A 112 5.08 1.46 11.07
C MET A 112 5.75 1.91 9.76
N GLU A 113 5.78 1.05 8.75
CA GLU A 113 6.34 1.41 7.45
C GLU A 113 5.45 2.38 6.67
N ILE A 114 4.12 2.23 6.75
CA ILE A 114 3.15 3.19 6.18
C ILE A 114 3.25 4.54 6.90
N ASP A 115 3.32 4.54 8.24
CA ASP A 115 3.52 5.75 9.04
C ASP A 115 4.81 6.48 8.66
N TRP A 116 5.92 5.75 8.50
CA TRP A 116 7.17 6.30 8.00
C TRP A 116 7.02 6.88 6.58
N SER A 117 6.33 6.19 5.68
CA SER A 117 6.06 6.64 4.31
C SER A 117 5.35 8.00 4.29
N VAL A 118 4.28 8.14 5.08
CA VAL A 118 3.55 9.40 5.24
C VAL A 118 4.47 10.49 5.79
N GLY A 119 5.29 10.16 6.79
CA GLY A 119 6.29 11.07 7.34
C GLY A 119 7.26 11.60 6.28
N GLN A 120 7.77 10.75 5.39
CA GLN A 120 8.65 11.17 4.30
C GLN A 120 7.96 12.11 3.30
N ILE A 121 6.68 11.86 3.00
CA ILE A 121 5.89 12.73 2.10
C ILE A 121 5.69 14.11 2.75
N LEU A 122 5.34 14.17 4.03
CA LEU A 122 5.18 15.43 4.76
C LEU A 122 6.51 16.19 4.86
N ASP A 123 7.62 15.49 5.16
CA ASP A 123 8.95 16.06 5.18
C ASP A 123 9.33 16.63 3.81
N ALA A 124 8.98 15.96 2.71
CA ALA A 124 9.24 16.44 1.36
C ALA A 124 8.49 17.75 1.07
N LEU A 125 7.22 17.88 1.47
CA LEU A 125 6.46 19.13 1.34
C LEU A 125 7.14 20.28 2.11
N LYS A 126 7.59 19.99 3.34
CA LYS A 126 8.29 20.96 4.20
C LYS A 126 9.65 21.38 3.64
N ILE A 127 10.47 20.42 3.22
CA ILE A 127 11.80 20.67 2.63
C ILE A 127 11.68 21.54 1.36
N ASN A 128 10.63 21.33 0.58
CA ASN A 128 10.36 22.13 -0.62
C ASN A 128 9.63 23.45 -0.33
N GLY A 129 9.26 23.73 0.92
CA GLY A 129 8.63 24.99 1.33
C GLY A 129 7.19 25.17 0.85
N ILE A 130 6.48 24.08 0.58
CA ILE A 130 5.11 24.09 0.01
C ILE A 130 4.05 23.53 0.96
N GLU A 131 4.41 23.21 2.21
CA GLU A 131 3.50 22.64 3.21
C GLU A 131 2.27 23.54 3.48
N ASP A 132 2.47 24.86 3.58
CA ASP A 132 1.39 25.82 3.88
C ASP A 132 0.35 25.96 2.75
N ASN A 133 0.69 25.55 1.53
CA ASN A 133 -0.18 25.62 0.35
C ASN A 133 -0.60 24.22 -0.13
N THR A 134 -0.49 23.20 0.72
CA THR A 134 -0.84 21.82 0.38
C THR A 134 -1.93 21.29 1.31
N LEU A 135 -3.03 20.80 0.73
CA LEU A 135 -4.03 20.03 1.48
C LEU A 135 -3.66 18.54 1.48
N VAL A 136 -3.42 17.99 2.66
CA VAL A 136 -3.15 16.55 2.84
C VAL A 136 -4.37 15.88 3.45
N ILE A 137 -4.84 14.81 2.81
CA ILE A 137 -5.92 13.97 3.30
C ILE A 137 -5.36 12.56 3.50
N TYR A 138 -5.53 12.03 4.70
CA TYR A 138 -5.20 10.65 5.03
C TYR A 138 -6.49 9.91 5.38
N ALA A 139 -6.76 8.80 4.71
CA ALA A 139 -7.95 7.99 4.90
C ALA A 139 -7.66 6.53 4.54
N SER A 140 -8.53 5.64 4.98
CA SER A 140 -8.54 4.22 4.59
C SER A 140 -9.73 3.93 3.67
N ASP A 141 -9.68 2.84 2.91
CA ASP A 141 -10.73 2.41 1.99
C ASP A 141 -11.88 1.68 2.69
N ASN A 142 -11.59 0.93 3.76
CA ASN A 142 -12.56 0.17 4.55
C ASN A 142 -12.02 -0.17 5.96
N GLY A 143 -12.91 -0.66 6.84
CA GLY A 143 -12.51 -1.22 8.14
C GLY A 143 -11.59 -2.46 8.05
N PRO A 144 -11.00 -2.90 9.17
CA PRO A 144 -10.04 -4.00 9.23
C PRO A 144 -10.65 -5.34 8.83
N TRP A 145 -9.82 -6.29 8.38
CA TRP A 145 -10.27 -7.65 8.05
C TRP A 145 -10.00 -8.59 9.23
N LEU A 146 -10.91 -8.63 10.20
CA LEU A 146 -10.73 -9.33 11.48
C LEU A 146 -10.57 -10.85 11.34
N ASN A 147 -11.02 -11.46 10.24
CA ASN A 147 -10.79 -12.87 9.92
C ASN A 147 -9.30 -13.28 9.88
N TYR A 148 -8.39 -12.32 9.66
CA TYR A 148 -6.93 -12.55 9.73
C TYR A 148 -6.33 -12.41 11.14
N GLY A 149 -7.17 -12.23 12.16
CA GLY A 149 -6.77 -12.15 13.57
C GLY A 149 -5.72 -11.07 13.80
N LYS A 150 -4.58 -11.45 14.38
CA LYS A 150 -3.46 -10.52 14.65
C LYS A 150 -2.85 -9.87 13.39
N TRP A 151 -3.17 -10.38 12.20
CA TRP A 151 -2.70 -9.85 10.92
C TRP A 151 -3.76 -8.99 10.19
N GLY A 152 -4.92 -8.75 10.83
CA GLY A 152 -6.08 -8.12 10.20
C GLY A 152 -6.37 -6.68 10.62
N GLY A 153 -5.61 -6.15 11.58
CA GLY A 153 -5.89 -4.85 12.21
C GLY A 153 -6.88 -4.92 13.37
N SER A 154 -7.36 -3.76 13.81
CA SER A 154 -8.32 -3.63 14.92
C SER A 154 -9.37 -2.57 14.60
N ALA A 155 -10.63 -2.86 14.92
CA ALA A 155 -11.73 -1.89 14.80
C ALA A 155 -11.85 -1.00 16.05
N GLY A 156 -10.94 -1.17 17.03
CA GLY A 156 -11.01 -0.49 18.31
C GLY A 156 -12.35 -0.75 19.01
N PRO A 157 -13.07 0.30 19.45
CA PRO A 157 -14.37 0.15 20.13
C PRO A 157 -15.55 -0.06 19.17
N LEU A 158 -15.34 -0.02 17.85
CA LEU A 158 -16.42 -0.12 16.86
C LEU A 158 -16.80 -1.59 16.61
N GLU A 159 -18.09 -1.85 16.40
CA GLU A 159 -18.57 -3.19 16.01
C GLU A 159 -18.43 -3.42 14.50
N ARG A 160 -17.68 -4.47 14.12
CA ARG A 160 -17.60 -5.15 12.78
C ARG A 160 -16.46 -4.73 11.82
N GLU A 161 -16.25 -5.58 10.80
CA GLU A 161 -15.06 -5.69 9.94
C GLU A 161 -15.32 -5.38 8.45
N LYS A 162 -14.30 -5.48 7.58
CA LYS A 162 -14.41 -5.44 6.12
C LYS A 162 -15.52 -6.37 5.63
N VAL A 163 -16.49 -5.81 4.88
CA VAL A 163 -17.58 -6.55 4.23
C VAL A 163 -17.64 -6.22 2.73
N PRO A 164 -17.99 -7.18 1.85
CA PRO A 164 -18.21 -6.90 0.44
C PRO A 164 -19.29 -5.82 0.25
N CYS A 165 -19.01 -4.83 -0.60
CA CYS A 165 -19.90 -3.71 -0.85
C CYS A 165 -21.28 -4.20 -1.33
N GLY A 166 -22.33 -3.92 -0.56
CA GLY A 166 -23.70 -4.39 -0.82
C GLY A 166 -24.47 -4.91 0.39
N ARG A 167 -23.84 -5.06 1.57
CA ARG A 167 -24.53 -5.34 2.83
C ARG A 167 -24.03 -4.44 3.96
N VAL A 168 -24.80 -3.38 4.20
CA VAL A 168 -24.89 -2.57 5.44
C VAL A 168 -23.83 -1.47 5.66
N GLU A 169 -24.31 -0.29 6.06
CA GLU A 169 -23.68 1.05 6.04
C GLU A 169 -22.48 1.30 6.99
N GLN A 170 -21.95 0.31 7.72
CA GLN A 170 -21.04 0.59 8.86
C GLN A 170 -19.66 -0.08 8.82
N GLY A 171 -19.35 -0.92 7.82
CA GLY A 171 -17.98 -1.35 7.51
C GLY A 171 -17.12 -0.26 6.82
N CYS A 172 -17.66 0.96 6.75
CA CYS A 172 -17.19 2.11 5.98
C CYS A 172 -16.77 3.30 6.86
N HIS A 173 -16.72 3.14 8.18
CA HIS A 173 -16.12 4.15 9.06
C HIS A 173 -14.60 3.95 9.09
N VAL A 174 -13.89 4.94 8.55
CA VAL A 174 -12.43 5.00 8.36
C VAL A 174 -11.88 6.29 8.93
#